data_AF-A0A7I7Q2R3-F1
#
_entry.id   AF-A0A7I7Q2R3-F1
#
_cell.length_a   1.000
_cell.length_b   1.000
_cell.length_c   1.000
_cell.angle_alpha   90.00
_cell.angle_beta   90.00
_cell.angle_gamma   90.00
#
_symmetry.space_group_name_H-M   'P 1'
#
loop_
_entity.id
_entity.type
_entity.pdbx_description
1 polymer ?
#
loop_
_entity_poly.entity_id
_entity_poly.type
_entity_poly.pdbx_seq_one_letter_code
_entity_poly.pdbx_strand_id
1 'polypeptide(L)' 'MPTVESRLRQEPRNYAVELRQLAYTLPDGVGEHSLLALSARMHAAAEQVVRKGA' A
#
# COMPACT_ATOMS: atom_id res chain seq x y z
N MET A 1 5.61 22.14 6.82
CA MET A 1 5.20 21.01 7.67
C MET A 1 4.21 20.18 6.87
N PRO A 2 4.52 18.94 6.46
CA PRO A 2 3.51 18.10 5.78
C PRO A 2 2.34 17.90 6.75
N THR A 3 1.13 18.25 6.30
CA THR A 3 -0.09 18.05 7.08
C THR A 3 -0.25 16.57 7.42
N VAL A 4 -0.81 16.27 8.58
CA VAL A 4 -1.07 14.89 9.03
C VAL A 4 -1.84 14.10 7.94
N GLU A 5 -2.74 14.75 7.22
CA GLU A 5 -3.41 14.17 6.03
C GLU A 5 -2.46 13.78 4.90
N SER A 6 -1.44 14.58 4.60
CA SER A 6 -0.46 14.25 3.56
C SER A 6 0.38 13.02 3.95
N ARG A 7 0.77 12.92 5.23
CA ARG A 7 1.44 11.72 5.76
C ARG A 7 0.53 10.49 5.74
N LEU A 8 -0.72 10.64 6.20
CA LEU A 8 -1.70 9.57 6.19
C LEU A 8 -2.03 9.06 4.79
N ARG A 9 -1.89 9.90 3.75
CA ARG A 9 -2.04 9.50 2.34
C ARG A 9 -0.77 8.84 1.77
N GLN A 10 0.42 9.24 2.23
CA GLN A 10 1.69 8.75 1.70
C GLN A 10 2.17 7.45 2.35
N GLU A 11 2.06 7.31 3.67
CA GLU A 11 2.50 6.11 4.40
C GLU A 11 1.85 4.81 3.89
N PRO A 12 0.52 4.70 3.73
CA PRO A 12 -0.09 3.47 3.21
C PRO A 12 0.29 3.18 1.76
N ARG A 13 0.59 4.21 0.96
CA ARG A 13 1.13 4.01 -0.40
C ARG A 13 2.54 3.43 -0.36
N ASN A 14 3.40 3.92 0.53
CA ASN A 14 4.76 3.40 0.71
C ASN A 14 4.72 1.95 1.21
N TYR A 15 3.90 1.66 2.21
CA TYR A 15 3.74 0.29 2.72
C TYR A 15 3.18 -0.68 1.66
N ALA A 16 2.28 -0.23 0.78
CA ALA A 16 1.81 -1.05 -0.32
C ALA A 16 2.95 -1.42 -1.29
N VAL A 17 3.87 -0.50 -1.55
CA VAL A 17 5.04 -0.74 -2.42
C VAL A 17 6.02 -1.71 -1.74
N GLU A 18 6.31 -1.51 -0.45
CA GLU A 18 7.18 -2.40 0.31
C GLU A 18 6.63 -3.83 0.40
N LEU A 19 5.34 -3.99 0.64
CA LEU A 19 4.68 -5.31 0.65
C LEU A 19 4.77 -6.02 -0.70
N ARG A 20 4.68 -5.26 -1.81
CA ARG A 20 4.83 -5.81 -3.15
C ARG A 20 6.27 -6.24 -3.43
N GLN A 21 7.26 -5.46 -2.99
CA GLN A 21 8.67 -5.86 -3.12
C GLN A 21 8.97 -7.09 -2.28
N LEU A 22 8.45 -7.14 -1.04
CA LEU A 22 8.58 -8.30 -0.17
C LEU A 22 7.98 -9.55 -0.82
N ALA A 23 6.79 -9.43 -1.42
CA ALA A 23 6.11 -10.51 -2.14
C ALA A 23 7.03 -11.20 -3.16
N TYR A 24 7.78 -10.41 -3.96
CA TYR A 24 8.71 -10.92 -4.96
C TYR A 24 10.01 -11.50 -4.40
N THR A 25 10.27 -11.32 -3.11
CA THR A 25 11.45 -11.90 -2.44
C THR A 25 11.16 -13.22 -1.72
N LEU A 26 9.89 -13.67 -1.69
CA LEU A 26 9.55 -14.93 -1.02
C LEU A 26 9.98 -16.14 -1.86
N PRO A 27 10.69 -17.10 -1.24
CA PRO A 27 11.04 -18.34 -1.91
C PRO A 27 9.79 -19.13 -2.26
N ASP A 28 9.81 -19.75 -3.45
CA ASP A 28 8.75 -20.59 -4.00
C ASP A 28 7.39 -19.89 -4.19
N GLY A 29 7.33 -18.55 -4.13
CA GLY A 29 6.11 -17.76 -4.32
C GLY A 29 5.07 -17.94 -3.20
N VAL A 30 5.45 -18.58 -2.08
CA VAL A 30 4.54 -18.84 -0.96
C VAL A 30 4.08 -17.52 -0.36
N GLY A 31 2.78 -17.25 -0.41
CA GLY A 31 2.21 -16.01 0.12
C GLY A 31 2.36 -14.77 -0.75
N GLU A 32 3.01 -14.86 -1.93
CA GLU A 32 3.14 -13.76 -2.88
C GLU A 32 1.76 -13.20 -3.26
N HIS A 33 0.81 -14.08 -3.61
CA HIS A 33 -0.53 -13.67 -4.01
C HIS A 33 -1.28 -12.92 -2.90
N SER A 34 -1.15 -13.36 -1.64
CA SER A 34 -1.76 -12.71 -0.48
C SER A 34 -1.17 -11.32 -0.23
N LEU A 35 0.15 -11.18 -0.40
CA LEU A 35 0.85 -9.90 -0.25
C LEU A 35 0.53 -8.93 -1.40
N LEU A 36 0.42 -9.43 -2.63
CA LEU A 36 -0.02 -8.63 -3.78
C LEU A 36 -1.47 -8.16 -3.59
N ALA A 37 -2.37 -9.02 -3.11
CA ALA A 37 -3.75 -8.65 -2.81
C ALA A 37 -3.85 -7.61 -1.68
N LEU A 38 -3.01 -7.74 -0.65
CA LEU A 38 -2.92 -6.76 0.44
C LEU A 38 -2.40 -5.40 -0.06
N SER A 39 -1.34 -5.41 -0.88
CA SER A 39 -0.78 -4.22 -1.54
C SER A 39 -1.83 -3.48 -2.38
N ALA A 40 -2.58 -4.22 -3.21
CA ALA A 40 -3.66 -3.65 -4.02
C ALA A 40 -4.77 -3.02 -3.17
N ARG A 41 -5.17 -3.67 -2.06
CA ARG A 41 -6.15 -3.12 -1.11
C ARG A 41 -5.66 -1.85 -0.43
N MET A 42 -4.41 -1.81 0.01
CA MET A 42 -3.83 -0.61 0.62
C MET A 42 -3.75 0.56 -0.37
N HIS A 43 -3.40 0.29 -1.62
CA HIS A 43 -3.40 1.31 -2.67
C HIS A 43 -4.81 1.85 -2.92
N ALA A 44 -5.81 0.97 -3.09
CA ALA A 44 -7.20 1.35 -3.29
C ALA A 44 -7.80 2.12 -2.10
N ALA A 45 -7.42 1.77 -0.86
CA ALA A 45 -7.82 2.51 0.32
C ALA A 45 -7.22 3.92 0.34
N ALA A 46 -5.93 4.05 0.03
CA ALA A 46 -5.25 5.34 -0.06
C ALA A 46 -5.87 6.24 -1.15
N GLU A 47 -6.24 5.69 -2.31
CA GLU A 47 -6.91 6.45 -3.36
C GLU A 47 -8.33 6.89 -2.98
N GLN A 48 -9.08 6.05 -2.26
CA GLN A 48 -10.42 6.41 -1.78
C GLN A 48 -10.37 7.56 -0.75
N VAL A 49 -9.37 7.57 0.13
CA VAL A 49 -9.15 8.69 1.07
C VAL A 49 -8.88 10.00 0.32
N VAL A 50 -8.10 9.97 -0.76
CA VAL A 50 -7.85 11.14 -1.62
C VAL A 50 -9.15 11.66 -2.24
N ARG A 51 -10.01 10.76 -2.72
CA ARG A 51 -11.26 11.14 -3.40
C ARG A 51 -12.35 11.69 -2.46
N LYS A 52 -12.30 11.36 -1.18
CA LYS A 52 -13.29 11.80 -0.18
C LYS A 52 -12.90 13.10 0.55
N GLY A 53 -11.63 13.50 0.47
CA GLY A 53 -11.10 14.74 1.06
C GLY A 53 -10.77 15.82 0.03
N ALA A 54 -11.40 15.79 -1.14
CA ALA A 54 -11.29 16.80 -2.20
C ALA A 54 -12.62 17.54 -2.38
#